data_AF-A0A1G8VZJ9-F1
#
_entry.id   AF-A0A1G8VZJ9-F1
#
_cell.length_a   1.000
_cell.length_b   1.000
_cell.length_c   1.000
_cell.angle_alpha   90.00
_cell.angle_beta   90.00
_cell.angle_gamma   90.00
#
_symmetry.space_group_name_H-M   'P 1'
#
loop_
_entity.id
_entity.type
_entity.pdbx_description
1 polymer ?
#
loop_
_entity_poly.entity_id
_entity_poly.type
_entity_poly.pdbx_seq_one_letter_code
_entity_poly.pdbx_strand_id
1 'polypeptide(L)'
;MLINKAYKFRIYPNKEQAVLINKTIGCSQFIFNHFLTKWKETYKETGKGLTYNTCSSQLPQLKKAFVWLKEVDSIAIQSSVKNLADAYSRFFKKQNDAPRFKSKKNKVQSYTTKEKGCRRRSSILSICTILADDGVSYVKYGGYIDKE
;
A
#
# COMPACT_ATOMS: atom_id res chain seq x y z
N MET A 1 -4.91 1.12 29.07
CA MET A 1 -5.28 2.02 27.95
C MET A 1 -4.33 1.75 26.79
N LEU A 2 -4.83 1.30 25.63
CA LEU A 2 -4.01 1.03 24.45
C LEU A 2 -3.50 2.35 23.84
N ILE A 3 -2.18 2.53 23.71
CA ILE A 3 -1.61 3.69 23.01
C ILE A 3 -1.15 3.28 21.62
N ASN A 4 -1.58 4.03 20.60
CA ASN A 4 -1.00 3.98 19.27
C ASN A 4 0.35 4.70 19.25
N LYS A 5 1.44 3.97 19.00
CA LYS A 5 2.77 4.55 18.79
C LYS A 5 3.25 4.24 17.38
N ALA A 6 3.98 5.18 16.80
CA ALA A 6 4.63 5.00 15.51
C ALA A 6 6.09 5.45 15.58
N TYR A 7 6.98 4.64 15.03
CA TYR A 7 8.42 4.90 14.96
C TYR A 7 8.84 5.10 13.51
N LYS A 8 9.71 6.08 13.26
CA LYS A 8 10.28 6.36 11.94
C LYS A 8 11.79 6.22 12.03
N PHE A 9 12.34 5.28 11.27
CA PHE A 9 13.77 5.01 11.21
C PHE A 9 14.30 5.32 9.81
N ARG A 10 15.50 5.90 9.74
CA ARG A 10 16.26 6.02 8.49
C ARG A 10 16.96 4.70 8.20
N ILE A 11 16.86 4.21 6.98
CA ILE A 11 17.53 2.99 6.53
C ILE A 11 18.48 3.29 5.37
N TYR A 12 19.53 2.48 5.25
CA TYR A 12 20.53 2.56 4.18
C TYR A 12 20.49 1.24 3.40
N PRO A 13 19.60 1.11 2.41
CA PRO A 13 19.49 -0.12 1.64
C PRO A 13 20.75 -0.34 0.78
N ASN A 14 21.17 -1.60 0.65
CA ASN A 14 22.15 -1.97 -0.36
C ASN A 14 21.56 -1.84 -1.79
N LYS A 15 22.39 -2.01 -2.82
CA LYS A 15 21.96 -1.83 -4.22
C LYS A 15 20.77 -2.72 -4.60
N GLU A 16 20.80 -3.99 -4.19
CA GLU A 16 19.74 -4.96 -4.49
C GLU A 16 18.42 -4.61 -3.77
N GLN A 17 18.51 -4.24 -2.49
CA GLN A 17 17.38 -3.78 -1.69
C GLN A 17 16.75 -2.52 -2.28
N ALA A 18 17.57 -1.56 -2.73
CA ALA A 18 17.09 -0.35 -3.38
C ALA A 18 16.34 -0.65 -4.68
N VAL A 19 16.84 -1.58 -5.50
CA VAL A 19 16.15 -2.05 -6.70
C VAL A 19 14.82 -2.69 -6.35
N LEU A 20 14.77 -3.57 -5.34
CA LEU A 20 13.55 -4.24 -4.92
C LEU A 20 12.50 -3.26 -4.35
N ILE A 21 12.93 -2.28 -3.55
CA ILE A 21 12.08 -1.21 -3.03
C ILE A 21 11.46 -0.42 -4.18
N ASN A 22 12.28 0.01 -5.15
CA ASN A 22 11.81 0.77 -6.30
C ASN A 22 10.85 -0.03 -7.19
N LYS A 23 11.14 -1.32 -7.42
CA LYS A 23 10.22 -2.24 -8.12
C LYS A 23 8.89 -2.34 -7.37
N THR A 24 8.94 -2.51 -6.04
CA THR A 24 7.75 -2.65 -5.20
C THR A 24 6.89 -1.39 -5.21
N ILE A 25 7.51 -0.22 -5.09
CA ILE A 25 6.83 1.08 -5.21
C ILE A 25 6.14 1.20 -6.58
N GLY A 26 6.87 0.90 -7.66
CA GLY A 26 6.33 0.94 -9.02
C GLY A 26 5.13 0.00 -9.21
N CYS A 27 5.22 -1.22 -8.68
CA CYS A 27 4.12 -2.19 -8.71
C CYS A 27 2.90 -1.69 -7.92
N SER A 28 3.11 -1.21 -6.69
CA SER A 28 2.05 -0.63 -5.86
C SER A 28 1.35 0.55 -6.54
N GLN A 29 2.11 1.41 -7.21
CA GLN A 29 1.57 2.53 -7.99
C GLN A 29 0.75 2.06 -9.19
N PHE A 30 1.29 1.13 -9.98
CA PHE A 30 0.59 0.57 -11.14
C PHE A 30 -0.76 -0.03 -10.73
N ILE A 31 -0.76 -0.89 -9.70
CA ILE A 31 -1.96 -1.55 -9.19
C ILE A 31 -3.00 -0.52 -8.74
N PHE A 32 -2.56 0.48 -7.96
CA PHE A 32 -3.45 1.55 -7.52
C PHE A 32 -4.11 2.28 -8.70
N ASN A 33 -3.32 2.67 -9.69
CA ASN A 33 -3.82 3.39 -10.86
C ASN A 33 -4.72 2.52 -11.74
N HIS A 34 -4.37 1.25 -11.95
CA HIS A 34 -5.16 0.29 -12.73
C HIS A 34 -6.57 0.13 -12.13
N PHE A 35 -6.66 -0.13 -10.82
CA PHE A 35 -7.95 -0.25 -10.16
C PHE A 35 -8.68 1.08 -10.02
N LEU A 36 -7.97 2.21 -9.92
CA LEU A 36 -8.61 3.53 -9.93
C LEU A 36 -9.33 3.81 -11.26
N THR A 37 -8.71 3.46 -12.39
CA THR A 37 -9.35 3.55 -13.72
C THR A 37 -10.59 2.67 -13.77
N LYS A 38 -10.44 1.39 -13.42
CA LYS A 38 -11.54 0.43 -13.41
C LYS A 38 -12.70 0.87 -12.52
N TRP A 39 -12.39 1.44 -11.35
CA TRP A 39 -13.40 1.96 -10.44
C TRP A 39 -14.19 3.11 -11.06
N LYS A 40 -13.50 4.05 -11.73
CA LYS A 40 -14.14 5.17 -12.41
C LYS A 40 -15.04 4.69 -13.56
N GLU A 41 -14.61 3.69 -14.32
CA GLU A 41 -15.41 3.09 -15.39
C GLU A 41 -16.67 2.41 -14.83
N THR A 42 -16.51 1.51 -13.85
CA THR A 42 -17.66 0.82 -13.23
C THR A 42 -18.64 1.80 -12.59
N TYR A 43 -18.14 2.86 -11.96
CA TYR A 43 -18.99 3.89 -11.35
C TYR A 43 -19.78 4.69 -12.41
N LYS A 44 -19.17 4.99 -13.57
CA LYS A 44 -19.87 5.65 -14.68
C LYS A 44 -21.00 4.79 -15.25
N GLU A 45 -20.77 3.48 -15.36
CA GLU A 45 -21.74 2.54 -15.95
C GLU A 45 -22.88 2.17 -15.00
N THR A 46 -22.57 1.90 -13.73
CA THR A 46 -23.51 1.30 -12.77
C THR A 46 -23.98 2.25 -11.67
N GLY A 47 -23.32 3.41 -11.52
CA GLY A 47 -23.50 4.30 -10.38
C GLY A 47 -22.97 3.72 -9.06
N LYS A 48 -22.41 2.51 -9.06
CA LYS A 48 -21.90 1.82 -7.87
C LYS A 48 -20.38 1.66 -7.97
N GLY A 49 -19.70 1.88 -6.86
CA GLY A 49 -18.26 1.67 -6.75
C GLY A 49 -17.89 0.20 -6.68
N LEU A 50 -16.61 -0.11 -6.87
CA LEU A 50 -16.08 -1.44 -6.60
C LEU A 50 -15.92 -1.69 -5.09
N THR A 51 -15.65 -2.94 -4.72
CA THR A 51 -15.25 -3.28 -3.34
C THR A 51 -13.82 -3.82 -3.33
N TYR A 52 -13.20 -3.82 -2.15
CA TYR A 52 -11.90 -4.44 -1.95
C TYR A 52 -11.90 -5.91 -2.41
N ASN A 53 -12.94 -6.67 -2.08
CA ASN A 53 -13.04 -8.09 -2.41
C ASN A 53 -13.07 -8.30 -3.94
N THR A 54 -13.86 -7.50 -4.66
CA THR A 54 -13.93 -7.54 -6.13
C THR A 54 -12.58 -7.20 -6.78
N CYS A 55 -11.84 -6.23 -6.23
CA CYS A 55 -10.53 -5.87 -6.76
C CYS A 55 -9.48 -6.95 -6.42
N SER A 56 -9.54 -7.49 -5.20
CA SER A 56 -8.61 -8.52 -4.72
C SER A 56 -8.74 -9.83 -5.50
N SER A 57 -9.95 -10.24 -5.87
CA SER A 57 -10.18 -11.46 -6.66
C SER A 57 -9.62 -11.37 -8.08
N GLN A 58 -9.38 -10.17 -8.60
CA GLN A 58 -8.80 -9.94 -9.93
C GLN A 58 -7.27 -9.92 -9.91
N LEU A 59 -6.64 -9.76 -8.73
CA LEU A 59 -5.19 -9.74 -8.59
C LEU A 59 -4.49 -11.00 -9.13
N PRO A 60 -4.97 -12.24 -8.91
CA PRO A 60 -4.35 -13.43 -9.46
C PRO A 60 -4.29 -13.41 -10.98
N GLN A 61 -5.36 -12.98 -11.65
CA GLN A 61 -5.39 -12.88 -13.11
C GLN A 61 -4.44 -11.78 -13.61
N LEU A 62 -4.40 -10.65 -12.91
CA LEU A 62 -3.49 -9.56 -13.25
C LEU A 62 -2.01 -9.98 -13.10
N LYS A 63 -1.68 -10.77 -12.08
CA LYS A 63 -0.33 -11.34 -11.88
C LYS A 63 0.03 -12.39 -12.94
N LYS A 64 -0.96 -13.07 -13.54
CA LYS A 64 -0.72 -13.97 -14.68
C LYS A 64 -0.39 -13.17 -15.94
N ALA A 65 -1.09 -12.07 -16.19
CA ALA A 65 -0.86 -11.20 -17.34
C ALA A 65 0.47 -10.43 -17.24
N PHE A 66 0.80 -9.93 -16.04
CA PHE A 66 2.01 -9.13 -15.79
C PHE A 66 2.97 -9.88 -14.88
N VAL A 67 3.91 -10.61 -15.48
CA VAL A 67 4.85 -11.50 -14.75
C VAL A 67 5.68 -10.75 -13.72
N TRP A 68 6.08 -9.51 -14.01
CA TRP A 68 6.86 -8.66 -13.10
C TRP A 68 6.13 -8.33 -11.78
N LEU A 69 4.80 -8.45 -11.71
CA LEU A 69 4.05 -8.32 -10.45
C LEU A 69 4.29 -9.49 -9.48
N LYS A 70 4.85 -10.60 -9.96
CA LYS A 70 5.21 -11.75 -9.11
C LYS A 70 6.56 -11.57 -8.43
N GLU A 71 7.41 -10.68 -8.93
CA GLU A 71 8.75 -10.42 -8.34
C GLU A 71 8.68 -9.71 -6.99
N VAL A 72 7.59 -8.97 -6.74
CA VAL A 72 7.43 -8.13 -5.54
C VAL A 72 6.52 -8.78 -4.51
N ASP A 73 6.61 -8.30 -3.27
CA ASP A 73 5.81 -8.79 -2.17
C ASP A 73 4.29 -8.66 -2.44
N SER A 74 3.60 -9.80 -2.31
CA SER A 74 2.15 -9.90 -2.44
C SER A 74 1.38 -9.00 -1.48
N ILE A 75 1.92 -8.73 -0.28
CA ILE A 75 1.25 -7.89 0.72
C ILE A 75 1.26 -6.43 0.25
N ALA A 76 2.36 -5.95 -0.33
CA ALA A 76 2.45 -4.59 -0.86
C ALA A 76 1.41 -4.33 -1.96
N ILE A 77 1.20 -5.31 -2.84
CA ILE A 77 0.16 -5.27 -3.87
C ILE A 77 -1.24 -5.22 -3.25
N GLN A 78 -1.55 -6.14 -2.33
CA GLN A 78 -2.85 -6.18 -1.66
C GLN A 78 -3.13 -4.92 -0.84
N SER A 79 -2.11 -4.39 -0.15
CA SER A 79 -2.23 -3.15 0.62
C SER A 79 -2.53 -1.96 -0.29
N SER A 80 -2.03 -1.96 -1.53
CA SER A 80 -2.30 -0.89 -2.49
C SER A 80 -3.78 -0.87 -2.89
N VAL A 81 -4.37 -2.04 -3.12
CA VAL A 81 -5.82 -2.18 -3.37
C VAL A 81 -6.63 -1.79 -2.14
N LYS A 82 -6.19 -2.20 -0.94
CA LYS A 82 -6.85 -1.83 0.32
C LYS A 82 -6.86 -0.32 0.54
N ASN A 83 -5.74 0.35 0.28
CA ASN A 83 -5.63 1.81 0.40
C ASN A 83 -6.57 2.53 -0.57
N LEU A 84 -6.76 2.00 -1.80
CA LEU A 84 -7.72 2.55 -2.75
C LEU A 84 -9.17 2.41 -2.23
N ALA A 85 -9.53 1.21 -1.75
CA ALA A 85 -10.86 0.96 -1.21
C ALA A 85 -11.15 1.82 0.04
N ASP A 86 -10.18 2.00 0.93
CA ASP A 86 -10.30 2.89 2.10
C ASP A 86 -10.45 4.35 1.67
N ALA A 87 -9.67 4.81 0.68
CA ALA A 87 -9.79 6.17 0.16
C ALA A 87 -11.20 6.46 -0.39
N TYR A 88 -11.77 5.54 -1.16
CA TYR A 88 -13.15 5.66 -1.62
C TYR A 88 -14.17 5.58 -0.46
N SER A 89 -13.96 4.70 0.52
CA SER A 89 -14.83 4.64 1.70
C SER A 89 -14.88 5.98 2.45
N ARG A 90 -13.72 6.63 2.65
CA ARG A 90 -13.64 7.96 3.27
C ARG A 90 -14.26 9.04 2.40
N PHE A 91 -14.08 8.97 1.09
CA PHE A 91 -14.74 9.87 0.13
C PHE A 91 -16.27 9.81 0.24
N PHE A 92 -16.86 8.61 0.25
CA PHE A 92 -18.30 8.45 0.40
C PHE A 92 -18.82 8.90 1.78
N LYS A 93 -17.98 8.82 2.82
CA LYS A 93 -18.26 9.39 4.15
C LYS A 93 -18.06 10.91 4.22
N LYS A 94 -17.71 11.57 3.11
CA LYS A 94 -17.39 13.01 3.02
C LYS A 94 -16.26 13.44 3.96
N GLN A 95 -15.33 12.52 4.27
CA GLN A 95 -14.18 12.82 5.14
C GLN A 95 -12.98 13.36 4.35
N ASN A 96 -12.84 12.94 3.09
CA ASN A 96 -11.73 13.29 2.19
C ASN A 96 -12.25 13.46 0.76
N ASP A 97 -11.44 14.07 -0.10
CA ASP A 97 -11.68 14.14 -1.54
C ASP A 97 -11.52 12.79 -2.25
N ALA A 98 -11.99 12.73 -3.49
CA ALA A 98 -11.87 11.54 -4.33
C ALA A 98 -10.39 11.16 -4.57
N PRO A 99 -10.07 9.86 -4.62
CA PRO A 99 -8.71 9.41 -4.86
C PRO A 99 -8.20 9.84 -6.24
N ARG A 100 -6.94 10.28 -6.28
CA ARG A 100 -6.24 10.75 -7.48
C ARG A 100 -5.22 9.73 -7.96
N PHE A 101 -4.91 9.76 -9.26
CA PHE A 101 -3.84 8.93 -9.82
C PHE A 101 -2.50 9.23 -9.14
N LYS A 102 -1.76 8.17 -8.81
CA LYS A 102 -0.40 8.29 -8.29
C LYS A 102 0.57 8.60 -9.44
N SER A 103 1.43 9.60 -9.28
CA SER A 103 2.44 10.01 -10.26
C SER A 103 3.85 9.58 -9.84
N LYS A 104 4.66 9.12 -10.80
CA LYS A 104 6.07 8.76 -10.56
C LYS A 104 6.94 10.00 -10.29
N LYS A 105 6.47 11.19 -10.70
CA LYS A 105 7.16 12.47 -10.46
C LYS A 105 6.97 13.00 -9.03
N ASN A 106 6.12 12.35 -8.22
CA ASN A 106 5.98 12.71 -6.82
C ASN A 106 7.29 12.40 -6.10
N LYS A 107 7.82 13.40 -5.37
CA LYS A 107 9.04 13.26 -4.56
C LYS A 107 8.87 12.16 -3.51
N VAL A 108 7.75 12.22 -2.79
CA VAL A 108 7.39 11.25 -1.75
C VAL A 108 6.68 10.05 -2.39
N GLN A 109 7.38 8.91 -2.42
CA GLN A 109 6.80 7.65 -2.84
C GLN A 109 6.79 6.64 -1.70
N SER A 110 5.72 5.83 -1.64
CA SER A 110 5.63 4.80 -0.62
C SER A 110 4.85 3.56 -1.01
N TYR A 111 5.21 2.46 -0.36
CA TYR A 111 4.41 1.26 -0.29
C TYR A 111 4.27 0.81 1.15
N THR A 112 3.22 0.03 1.41
CA THR A 112 2.91 -0.50 2.73
C THR A 112 2.97 -2.01 2.68
N THR A 113 3.79 -2.62 3.52
CA THR A 113 3.85 -4.07 3.70
C THR A 113 3.63 -4.44 5.17
N LYS A 114 3.45 -5.73 5.44
CA LYS A 114 3.36 -6.29 6.78
C LYS A 114 4.47 -7.30 6.97
N GLU A 115 5.14 -7.23 8.09
CA GLU A 115 6.08 -8.28 8.49
C GLU A 115 5.33 -9.58 8.79
N LYS A 116 5.73 -10.70 8.18
CA LYS A 116 5.23 -12.02 8.55
C LYS A 116 6.27 -12.69 9.46
N GLY A 117 5.97 -12.83 10.75
CA GLY A 117 6.79 -13.70 11.62
C GLY A 117 7.01 -13.30 13.07
N CYS A 118 6.61 -12.11 13.54
CA CYS A 118 6.81 -11.79 14.96
C CYS A 118 5.80 -12.53 15.84
N ARG A 119 6.24 -13.67 16.38
CA ARG A 119 5.51 -14.53 17.34
C ARG A 119 6.00 -14.26 18.78
N ARG A 120 6.44 -13.04 19.10
CA ARG A 120 6.86 -12.67 20.45
C ARG A 120 5.98 -11.54 21.00
N ARG A 121 5.66 -11.71 22.29
CA ARG A 121 4.73 -10.96 23.14
C ARG A 121 4.70 -9.44 22.83
N SER A 122 3.49 -8.91 22.78
CA SER A 122 3.08 -7.53 22.48
C SER A 122 2.86 -7.21 20.98
N SER A 123 1.59 -7.26 20.58
CA SER A 123 0.82 -6.13 20.00
C SER A 123 1.41 -5.26 18.88
N ILE A 124 2.48 -5.65 18.19
CA ILE A 124 3.03 -4.90 17.04
C ILE A 124 2.49 -5.51 15.74
N LEU A 125 1.35 -5.01 15.26
CA LEU A 125 0.96 -5.20 13.86
C LEU A 125 1.89 -4.34 13.00
N SER A 126 3.09 -4.84 12.66
CA SER A 126 4.15 -4.13 11.92
C SER A 126 3.69 -3.70 10.52
N ILE A 127 2.94 -2.60 10.42
CA ILE A 127 2.71 -1.90 9.16
C ILE A 127 4.00 -1.16 8.86
N CYS A 128 4.75 -1.66 7.88
CA CYS A 128 5.99 -1.07 7.40
C CYS A 128 5.66 -0.21 6.18
N THR A 129 5.80 1.11 6.30
CA THR A 129 5.73 2.01 5.14
C THR A 129 7.13 2.47 4.80
N ILE A 130 7.59 2.14 3.59
CA ILE A 130 8.87 2.60 3.07
C ILE A 130 8.64 3.86 2.27
N LEU A 131 9.27 4.96 2.68
CA LEU A 131 9.30 6.22 1.93
C LEU A 131 10.62 6.29 1.17
N ALA A 132 10.58 6.57 -0.12
CA ALA A 132 11.75 6.95 -0.90
C ALA A 132 11.62 8.43 -1.25
N ASP A 133 12.48 9.27 -0.65
CA ASP A 133 12.62 10.71 -0.94
C ASP A 133 14.10 10.98 -1.24
N ASP A 134 14.42 11.45 -2.45
CA ASP A 134 15.73 12.03 -2.80
C ASP A 134 16.98 11.25 -2.31
N GLY A 135 16.93 9.91 -2.38
CA GLY A 135 18.04 9.02 -1.99
C GLY A 135 18.06 8.58 -0.51
N VAL A 136 17.07 8.99 0.29
CA VAL A 136 16.90 8.55 1.67
C VAL A 136 15.65 7.69 1.81
N SER A 137 15.84 6.46 2.29
CA SER A 137 14.75 5.54 2.58
C SER A 137 14.39 5.59 4.07
N TYR A 138 13.10 5.72 4.38
CA TYR A 138 12.61 5.64 5.75
C TYR A 138 11.68 4.46 5.92
N VAL A 139 11.76 3.79 7.06
CA VAL A 139 10.76 2.80 7.49
C VAL A 139 9.94 3.40 8.62
N LYS A 140 8.62 3.42 8.43
CA LYS A 140 7.67 3.71 9.51
C LYS A 140 7.04 2.43 9.99
N TYR A 141 7.18 2.14 11.29
CA TYR A 141 6.46 1.07 11.99
C TYR A 141 5.35 1.68 12.85
N GLY A 142 4.15 1.11 12.82
CA GLY A 142 3.05 1.46 13.73
C GLY A 142 2.62 0.23 14.54
N GLY A 143 2.29 0.43 15.82
CA GLY A 143 1.83 -0.66 16.69
C GLY A 143 1.13 -0.16 17.96
N TYR A 144 0.50 -1.08 18.68
CA TYR A 144 -0.10 -0.82 19.98
C TYR A 144 0.91 -1.18 21.07
N ILE A 145 1.07 -0.29 22.05
CA ILE A 145 1.81 -0.62 23.27
C ILE A 145 0.81 -0.71 24.41
N ASP A 146 0.79 -1.86 25.08
CA ASP A 146 0.09 -2.03 26.35
C ASP A 146 0.81 -1.18 27.40
N LYS A 147 0.09 -0.24 28.01
CA LYS A 147 0.59 0.48 29.20
C LYS A 147 0.51 -0.49 30.38
N GLU A 148 1.66 -0.88 30.91
CA GLU A 148 1.79 -1.36 32.30
C GLU A 148 1.35 -0.26 33.28
#